data_AF-A0A974H1M9-F1
#
_entry.id   AF-A0A974H1M9-F1
#
_cell.length_a   1.000
_cell.length_b   1.000
_cell.length_c   1.000
_cell.angle_alpha   90.00
_cell.angle_beta   90.00
_cell.angle_gamma   90.00
#
_symmetry.space_group_name_H-M   'P 1'
#
loop_
_entity.id
_entity.type
_entity.pdbx_description
1 polymer ?
#
loop_
_entity_poly.entity_id
_entity_poly.type
_entity_poly.pdbx_seq_one_letter_code
_entity_poly.pdbx_strand_id
1 'polypeptide(L)'
;MALPIETQPSVLLLNFPSDPTTSRTEKTLLMFLLFYAKKAIAIKWKEELPPSLAFWITLVEQALPILEQVYFARGCPAKFDAVWTHWILQNESYSNRQQQQDVSQPLLDWLTWLS
;
A
#
# COMPACT_ATOMS: atom_id res chain seq x y z
N MET A 1 -2.46 -44.41 -3.66
CA MET A 1 -1.32 -43.66 -4.23
C MET A 1 -1.59 -42.18 -3.96
N ALA A 2 -1.00 -41.63 -2.90
CA ALA A 2 -1.17 -40.22 -2.55
C ALA A 2 -0.16 -39.37 -3.34
N LEU A 3 -0.64 -38.37 -4.08
CA LEU A 3 0.22 -37.38 -4.75
C LEU A 3 0.97 -36.57 -3.68
N PRO A 4 2.28 -36.30 -3.84
CA PRO A 4 2.98 -35.38 -2.95
C PRO A 4 2.39 -33.99 -3.15
N ILE A 5 1.69 -33.47 -2.14
CA ILE A 5 1.23 -32.09 -2.13
C ILE A 5 2.49 -31.25 -1.85
N GLU A 6 3.12 -30.77 -2.90
CA GLU A 6 4.19 -29.80 -2.81
C GLU A 6 3.58 -28.48 -2.33
N THR A 7 3.42 -28.35 -1.01
CA THR A 7 2.92 -27.14 -0.39
C THR A 7 4.03 -26.11 -0.41
N GLN A 8 4.02 -25.25 -1.43
CA GLN A 8 4.89 -24.08 -1.39
C GLN A 8 4.57 -23.26 -0.13
N PRO A 9 5.58 -22.88 0.67
CA PRO A 9 5.38 -22.20 1.95
C PRO A 9 4.68 -20.85 1.80
N SER A 10 4.77 -20.24 0.62
CA SER A 10 4.01 -19.05 0.22
C SER A 10 2.50 -19.28 0.25
N VAL A 11 2.02 -20.44 -0.22
CA VAL A 11 0.60 -20.80 -0.25
C VAL A 11 0.08 -21.01 1.17
N LEU A 12 0.88 -21.68 2.02
CA LEU A 12 0.52 -21.93 3.42
C LEU A 12 0.52 -20.66 4.29
N LEU A 13 1.49 -19.77 4.10
CA LEU A 13 1.63 -18.55 4.90
C LEU A 13 0.71 -17.41 4.44
N LEU A 14 0.36 -17.36 3.15
CA LEU A 14 -0.38 -16.24 2.56
C LEU A 14 -1.80 -16.64 2.12
N ASN A 15 -2.20 -17.91 2.28
CA ASN A 15 -3.45 -18.48 1.77
C ASN A 15 -3.71 -18.08 0.30
N PHE A 16 -2.64 -18.02 -0.49
CA PHE A 16 -2.69 -17.53 -1.86
C PHE A 16 -2.74 -18.75 -2.79
N PRO A 17 -3.85 -19.02 -3.51
CA PRO A 17 -3.82 -20.02 -4.56
C PRO A 17 -2.75 -19.57 -5.55
N SER A 18 -1.83 -20.46 -5.88
CA SER A 18 -0.73 -20.19 -6.81
C SER A 18 -1.28 -19.93 -8.21
N ASP A 19 -1.80 -18.74 -8.46
CA ASP A 19 -2.26 -18.33 -9.78
C ASP A 19 -1.04 -17.89 -10.61
N PRO A 20 -0.80 -18.51 -11.78
CA PRO A 20 0.36 -18.21 -12.62
C PRO A 20 0.31 -16.83 -13.30
N THR A 21 -0.74 -16.03 -13.07
CA THR A 21 -1.03 -14.77 -13.77
C THR A 21 -0.93 -13.52 -12.89
N THR A 22 -0.22 -13.56 -11.76
CA THR A 22 -0.02 -12.33 -10.96
C THR A 22 0.84 -11.33 -11.73
N SER A 23 0.25 -10.17 -12.03
CA SER A 23 0.91 -9.07 -12.74
C SER A 23 2.12 -8.57 -11.96
N ARG A 24 3.14 -8.05 -12.65
CA ARG A 24 4.34 -7.49 -12.02
C ARG A 24 3.99 -6.38 -11.00
N THR A 25 2.94 -5.62 -11.28
CA THR A 25 2.45 -4.55 -10.40
C THR A 25 1.84 -5.11 -9.11
N GLU A 26 1.04 -6.18 -9.20
CA GLU A 26 0.45 -6.87 -8.04
C GLU A 26 1.51 -7.49 -7.14
N LYS A 27 2.53 -8.13 -7.73
CA LYS A 27 3.68 -8.65 -6.97
C LYS A 27 4.42 -7.53 -6.25
N THR A 28 4.56 -6.38 -6.89
CA THR A 28 5.19 -5.20 -6.29
C THR A 28 4.37 -4.69 -5.12
N LEU A 29 3.05 -4.55 -5.29
CA LEU A 29 2.13 -4.17 -4.22
C LEU A 29 2.21 -5.14 -3.04
N LEU A 30 2.14 -6.45 -3.31
CA LEU A 30 2.23 -7.49 -2.28
C LEU A 30 3.56 -7.40 -1.51
N MET A 31 4.67 -7.16 -2.21
CA MET A 31 5.98 -7.00 -1.57
C MET A 31 6.02 -5.79 -0.63
N PHE A 32 5.42 -4.66 -1.04
CA PHE A 32 5.27 -3.48 -0.18
C PHE A 32 4.39 -3.78 1.04
N LEU A 33 3.24 -4.42 0.84
CA LEU A 33 2.32 -4.81 1.90
C LEU A 33 2.97 -5.75 2.92
N LEU A 34 3.72 -6.76 2.45
CA LEU A 34 4.49 -7.67 3.28
C LEU A 34 5.61 -6.97 4.05
N PHE A 35 6.29 -6.01 3.43
CA PHE A 35 7.28 -5.19 4.13
C PHE A 35 6.66 -4.45 5.31
N TYR A 36 5.50 -3.83 5.11
CA TYR A 36 4.80 -3.13 6.18
C TYR A 36 4.21 -4.08 7.23
N ALA A 37 3.78 -5.28 6.85
CA ALA A 37 3.33 -6.29 7.81
C ALA A 37 4.47 -6.73 8.72
N LYS A 38 5.65 -7.00 8.15
CA LYS A 38 6.87 -7.30 8.92
C LYS A 38 7.28 -6.14 9.81
N LYS A 39 7.19 -4.91 9.31
CA LYS A 39 7.44 -3.70 10.11
C LYS A 39 6.47 -3.59 11.29
N ALA A 40 5.18 -3.85 11.09
CA ALA A 40 4.20 -3.83 12.16
C ALA A 40 4.51 -4.87 13.25
N ILE A 41 4.89 -6.09 12.85
CA ILE A 41 5.35 -7.15 13.77
C ILE A 41 6.61 -6.70 14.53
N ALA A 42 7.58 -6.10 13.84
CA ALA A 42 8.81 -5.61 14.47
C ALA A 42 8.55 -4.47 15.48
N ILE A 43 7.65 -3.54 15.16
CA ILE A 43 7.27 -2.44 16.07
C ILE A 43 6.59 -2.99 17.32
N LYS A 44 5.70 -3.97 17.14
CA LYS A 44 4.92 -4.59 18.21
C LYS A 44 5.60 -5.82 18.84
N TRP A 45 6.87 -6.06 18.54
CA TRP A 45 7.57 -7.29 18.94
C TRP A 45 7.67 -7.50 20.46
N LYS A 46 7.62 -6.41 21.24
CA LYS A 46 7.67 -6.45 22.71
C LYS A 46 6.28 -6.46 23.36
N GLU A 47 5.21 -6.26 22.59
CA GLU A 47 3.85 -6.25 23.13
C GLU A 47 3.29 -7.68 23.25
N GLU A 48 2.48 -7.91 24.28
CA GLU A 48 1.86 -9.23 24.52
C GLU A 48 0.79 -9.58 23.48
N LEU A 49 0.27 -8.58 22.78
CA LEU A 49 -0.77 -8.73 21.77
C LEU A 49 -0.20 -8.57 20.36
N PRO A 50 -0.58 -9.45 19.41
CA PRO A 50 -0.15 -9.32 18.03
C PRO A 50 -0.67 -8.03 17.40
N PRO A 51 0.04 -7.44 16.43
CA PRO A 51 -0.43 -6.27 15.71
C PRO A 51 -1.77 -6.56 15.04
N SER A 52 -2.76 -5.69 15.27
CA SER A 52 -4.06 -5.81 14.62
C SER A 52 -3.97 -5.44 13.14
N LEU A 53 -4.88 -6.00 12.34
CA LEU A 53 -4.99 -5.67 10.92
C LEU A 53 -5.25 -4.17 10.71
N ALA A 54 -6.05 -3.53 11.57
CA ALA A 54 -6.29 -2.09 11.55
C ALA A 54 -4.99 -1.28 11.78
N PHE A 55 -4.14 -1.71 12.72
CA PHE A 55 -2.84 -1.06 12.95
C PHE A 55 -1.94 -1.17 11.71
N TRP A 56 -1.92 -2.34 11.07
CA TRP A 56 -1.16 -2.51 9.83
C TRP A 56 -1.67 -1.63 8.68
N ILE A 57 -2.99 -1.56 8.47
CA ILE A 57 -3.59 -0.69 7.44
C ILE A 57 -3.23 0.77 7.68
N THR A 58 -3.41 1.27 8.91
CA THR A 58 -3.11 2.67 9.23
C THR A 58 -1.64 3.03 8.99
N LEU A 59 -0.73 2.09 9.24
CA LEU A 59 0.70 2.26 8.98
C LEU A 59 1.00 2.37 7.47
N VAL A 60 0.34 1.55 6.63
CA VAL A 60 0.44 1.65 5.17
C VAL A 60 -0.13 2.99 4.67
N GLU A 61 -1.30 3.38 5.17
CA GLU A 61 -1.96 4.64 4.80
C GLU A 61 -1.19 5.90 5.19
N GLN A 62 -0.44 5.86 6.29
CA GLN A 62 0.45 6.97 6.66
C GLN A 62 1.64 7.11 5.71
N ALA A 63 2.11 6.01 5.12
CA ALA A 63 3.26 6.02 4.23
C ALA A 63 2.89 6.31 2.76
N LEU A 64 1.63 6.11 2.37
CA LEU A 64 1.14 6.29 1.01
C LEU A 64 1.41 7.69 0.42
N PRO A 65 1.14 8.82 1.11
CA PRO A 65 1.41 10.16 0.58
C PRO A 65 2.90 10.42 0.33
N ILE A 66 3.76 9.85 1.20
CA ILE A 66 5.21 9.96 1.06
C ILE A 66 5.67 9.15 -0.17
N LEU A 67 5.10 7.95 -0.36
CA LEU A 67 5.37 7.12 -1.53
C LEU A 67 4.93 7.84 -2.81
N GLU A 68 3.74 8.42 -2.83
CA GLU A 68 3.22 9.21 -3.94
C GLU A 68 4.19 10.33 -4.34
N GLN A 69 4.64 11.14 -3.36
CA GLN A 69 5.64 12.19 -3.59
C GLN A 69 6.97 11.63 -4.13
N VAL A 70 7.42 10.47 -3.64
CA VAL A 70 8.66 9.82 -4.13
C VAL A 70 8.50 9.38 -5.59
N TYR A 71 7.35 8.84 -5.98
CA TYR A 71 7.09 8.49 -7.38
C TYR A 71 6.97 9.73 -8.28
N PHE A 72 6.36 10.80 -7.77
CA PHE A 72 6.27 12.09 -8.45
C PHE A 72 7.65 12.71 -8.67
N ALA A 73 8.49 12.77 -7.63
CA ALA A 73 9.86 13.29 -7.72
C ALA A 73 10.76 12.47 -8.67
N ARG A 74 10.46 11.18 -8.85
CA ARG A 74 11.13 10.30 -9.82
C ARG A 74 10.60 10.43 -11.26
N GLY A 75 9.64 11.32 -11.50
CA GLY A 75 9.00 11.50 -12.81
C GLY A 75 8.20 10.27 -13.27
N CYS A 76 7.75 9.41 -12.34
CA CYS A 76 7.03 8.18 -12.64
C CYS A 76 5.65 8.09 -11.94
N PRO A 77 4.78 9.11 -12.01
CA PRO A 77 3.49 9.10 -11.32
C PRO A 77 2.59 7.95 -11.80
N ALA A 78 2.54 7.66 -13.10
CA ALA A 78 1.72 6.57 -13.65
C ALA A 78 2.07 5.18 -13.09
N LYS A 79 3.31 4.98 -12.60
CA LYS A 79 3.70 3.72 -11.96
C LYS A 79 3.13 3.60 -10.54
N PHE A 80 2.93 4.73 -9.86
CA PHE A 80 2.25 4.74 -8.57
C PHE A 80 0.81 4.28 -8.74
N ASP A 81 0.08 4.88 -9.68
CA ASP A 81 -1.31 4.52 -9.96
C ASP A 81 -1.42 3.03 -10.35
N ALA A 82 -0.57 2.55 -11.26
CA ALA A 82 -0.59 1.15 -11.69
C ALA A 82 -0.37 0.13 -10.55
N VAL A 83 0.32 0.52 -9.48
CA VAL A 83 0.60 -0.35 -8.32
C VAL A 83 -0.42 -0.17 -7.21
N TRP A 84 -0.80 1.07 -6.89
CA TRP A 84 -1.57 1.40 -5.69
C TRP A 84 -3.06 1.59 -5.91
N THR A 85 -3.55 1.72 -7.16
CA THR A 85 -4.98 1.91 -7.44
C THR A 85 -5.84 0.81 -6.82
N HIS A 86 -5.41 -0.46 -6.89
CA HIS A 86 -6.14 -1.59 -6.32
C HIS A 86 -6.29 -1.48 -4.79
N TRP A 87 -5.25 -0.99 -4.11
CA TRP A 87 -5.29 -0.78 -2.66
C TRP A 87 -6.17 0.41 -2.28
N ILE A 88 -6.06 1.52 -3.00
CA ILE A 88 -6.85 2.73 -2.76
C ILE A 88 -8.34 2.48 -2.97
N LEU A 89 -8.68 1.72 -4.02
CA LEU A 89 -10.08 1.40 -4.35
C LEU A 89 -10.74 0.46 -3.32
N GLN A 90 -9.95 -0.39 -2.66
CA GLN A 90 -10.44 -1.31 -1.63
C GLN A 90 -10.49 -0.70 -0.23
N ASN A 91 -9.68 0.33 0.07
CA ASN A 91 -9.66 1.01 1.36
C ASN A 91 -10.27 2.41 1.26
N GLU A 92 -11.56 2.51 1.58
CA GLU A 92 -12.34 3.77 1.61
C GLU A 92 -11.70 4.87 2.49
N SER A 93 -10.88 4.47 3.47
CA SER A 93 -10.21 5.38 4.40
C SER A 93 -9.15 6.27 3.74
N TYR A 94 -8.53 5.84 2.63
CA TYR A 94 -7.58 6.65 1.86
C TYR A 94 -8.28 7.58 0.85
N SER A 95 -9.32 7.09 0.17
CA SER A 95 -10.11 7.86 -0.80
C SER A 95 -10.72 9.13 -0.19
N ASN A 96 -11.16 9.06 1.07
CA ASN A 96 -11.69 10.22 1.81
C ASN A 96 -10.63 11.30 2.11
N ARG A 97 -9.34 10.94 2.25
CA ARG A 97 -8.25 11.94 2.44
C ARG A 97 -7.96 12.72 1.16
N GLN A 98 -7.98 12.07 0.00
CA GLN A 98 -7.79 12.78 -1.28
C GLN A 98 -8.92 13.78 -1.53
N GLN A 99 -10.17 13.43 -1.20
CA GLN A 99 -11.29 14.37 -1.27
C GLN A 99 -11.15 15.58 -0.33
N GLN A 100 -10.54 15.40 0.84
CA GLN A 100 -10.23 16.52 1.75
C GLN A 100 -9.04 17.37 1.29
N GLN A 101 -8.06 16.79 0.60
CA GLN A 101 -6.94 17.56 0.02
C GLN A 101 -7.34 18.36 -1.23
N ASP A 102 -8.25 17.85 -2.05
CA ASP A 102 -8.75 18.53 -3.26
C ASP A 102 -9.59 19.79 -2.93
N VAL A 103 -10.27 19.80 -1.77
CA VAL A 103 -11.00 20.99 -1.26
C VAL A 103 -10.07 21.99 -0.57
N SER A 104 -8.84 21.61 -0.23
CA SER A 104 -7.94 22.40 0.62
C SER A 104 -6.72 23.02 -0.08
N GLN A 105 -6.65 23.02 -1.42
CA GLN A 105 -5.58 23.72 -2.15
C GLN A 105 -6.10 24.69 -3.22
N PRO A 106 -6.32 25.96 -2.87
CA PRO A 106 -5.91 27.08 -3.72
C PRO A 106 -4.46 27.45 -3.35
N LEU A 107 -3.48 26.58 -3.64
CA LEU A 107 -2.08 26.83 -3.27
C LEU A 107 -1.29 27.66 -4.32
N LEU A 108 -1.99 28.45 -5.15
CA LEU A 108 -1.39 29.31 -6.18
C LEU A 108 -1.99 30.73 -6.26
N ASP A 109 -2.83 31.13 -5.30
CA ASP A 109 -3.46 32.47 -5.29
C ASP A 109 -2.50 33.63 -4.96
N TRP A 110 -1.28 33.36 -4.49
CA TRP A 110 -0.32 34.42 -4.16
C TRP A 110 0.35 35.07 -5.38
N LEU A 111 0.22 34.48 -6.58
CA LEU A 111 0.80 35.01 -7.82
C LEU A 111 -0.10 36.01 -8.57
N THR A 112 -1.36 36.17 -8.17
CA THR A 112 -2.32 37.07 -8.86
C THR A 112 -2.30 38.51 -8.32
N TRP A 113 -1.54 38.78 -7.25
CA TRP A 113 -1.43 40.12 -6.64
C TRP A 113 -0.24 40.95 -7.16
N LEU A 114 0.50 40.45 -8.15
CA LEU A 114 1.69 41.10 -8.72
C LEU A 114 1.52 41.55 -10.19
N SER A 115 0.29 41.64 -10.71
CA SER A 115 0.01 42.30 -12.01
C SER A 115 -0.69 43.64 -11.83
#